data_AF-A0A3S1IJV5-F1
#
_entry.id   AF-A0A3S1IJV5-F1
#
_cell.length_a   1.000
_cell.length_b   1.000
_cell.length_c   1.000
_cell.angle_alpha   90.00
_cell.angle_beta   90.00
_cell.angle_gamma   90.00
#
_symmetry.space_group_name_H-M   'P 1'
#
loop_
_entity.id
_entity.type
_entity.pdbx_description
1 polymer ?
#
loop_
_entity_poly.entity_id
_entity_poly.type
_entity_poly.pdbx_seq_one_letter_code
_entity_poly.pdbx_strand_id
1 'polypeptide(L)'
;MAGLLALSRTIDRANEFIGKWISWLILLAILVSAANAIIRKVFDISSNAWLELQWYLFGAAFMLAAAYTLKQNEHIRIDVVYGLFSRRVQHWISLLGHLFFLMPFVTLMGIYFVPYGTLSFRSCEMFN
;
A
#
# COMPACT_ATOMS: atom_id res chain seq x y z
N MET A 1 9.16 -26.17 -14.65
CA MET A 1 8.19 -25.04 -14.81
C MET A 1 7.01 -25.10 -13.83
N ALA A 2 6.56 -26.27 -13.38
CA ALA A 2 5.44 -26.40 -12.42
C ALA A 2 5.66 -25.70 -11.06
N GLY A 3 6.90 -25.70 -10.54
CA GLY A 3 7.23 -25.02 -9.28
C GLY A 3 7.08 -23.50 -9.31
N LEU A 4 7.50 -22.84 -10.40
CA LEU A 4 7.34 -21.38 -10.57
C LEU A 4 5.86 -20.99 -10.71
N LEU A 5 5.06 -21.82 -11.38
CA LEU A 5 3.62 -21.62 -11.51
C LEU A 5 2.89 -21.84 -10.17
N ALA A 6 3.32 -22.81 -9.37
CA ALA A 6 2.77 -23.02 -8.04
C ALA A 6 3.10 -21.84 -7.10
N LEU A 7 4.32 -21.32 -7.17
CA LEU A 7 4.76 -20.17 -6.37
C LEU A 7 3.98 -18.90 -6.75
N SER A 8 3.79 -18.64 -8.04
CA SER A 8 2.93 -17.55 -8.53
C SER A 8 1.51 -17.66 -7.98
N ARG A 9 0.89 -18.84 -8.07
CA ARG A 9 -0.49 -19.06 -7.58
C ARG A 9 -0.61 -18.86 -6.07
N THR A 10 0.42 -19.18 -5.30
CA THR A 10 0.45 -18.95 -3.85
C THR A 10 0.52 -17.46 -3.54
N ILE A 11 1.38 -16.71 -4.26
CA ILE A 11 1.46 -15.25 -4.15
C ILE A 11 0.12 -14.60 -4.53
N ASP A 12 -0.50 -15.07 -5.63
CA ASP A 12 -1.79 -14.55 -6.08
C ASP A 12 -2.89 -14.78 -5.05
N ARG A 13 -2.94 -15.97 -4.43
CA ARG A 13 -3.91 -16.28 -3.36
C ARG A 13 -3.66 -15.46 -2.10
N ALA A 14 -2.40 -15.29 -1.70
CA ALA A 14 -2.05 -14.46 -0.55
C ALA A 14 -2.49 -13.01 -0.78
N ASN A 15 -2.19 -12.46 -1.97
CA ASN A 15 -2.61 -11.11 -2.35
C ASN A 15 -4.15 -10.96 -2.39
N GLU A 16 -4.88 -11.98 -2.82
CA GLU A 16 -6.35 -11.94 -2.84
C GLU A 16 -6.96 -11.97 -1.45
N PHE A 17 -6.40 -12.81 -0.58
CA PHE A 17 -6.80 -12.88 0.81
C PHE A 17 -6.54 -11.53 1.49
N ILE A 18 -5.31 -11.04 1.43
CA ILE A 18 -4.92 -9.74 2.01
C ILE A 18 -5.80 -8.63 1.43
N GLY A 19 -5.98 -8.59 0.11
CA GLY A 19 -6.87 -7.66 -0.61
C GLY A 19 -8.28 -7.58 -0.04
N LYS A 20 -8.89 -8.73 0.21
CA LYS A 20 -10.26 -8.82 0.74
C LYS A 20 -10.33 -8.28 2.18
N TRP A 21 -9.32 -8.56 3.00
CA TRP A 21 -9.24 -8.10 4.38
C TRP A 21 -8.84 -6.63 4.53
N ILE A 22 -8.14 -6.05 3.56
CA ILE A 22 -7.76 -4.63 3.57
C ILE A 22 -8.99 -3.70 3.58
N SER A 23 -10.07 -4.09 2.91
CA SER A 23 -11.32 -3.31 2.93
C SER A 23 -11.82 -3.03 4.37
N TRP A 24 -11.62 -3.97 5.29
CA TRP A 24 -11.93 -3.82 6.71
C TRP A 24 -10.94 -2.91 7.44
N LEU A 25 -9.65 -2.93 7.07
CA LEU A 25 -8.64 -2.01 7.61
C LEU A 25 -8.91 -0.57 7.20
N ILE A 26 -9.35 -0.34 5.96
CA ILE A 26 -9.73 0.99 5.48
C ILE A 26 -10.96 1.50 6.25
N LEU A 27 -11.96 0.64 6.45
CA LEU A 27 -13.13 0.98 7.24
C LEU A 27 -12.75 1.35 8.69
N LEU A 28 -11.85 0.58 9.31
CA LEU A 28 -11.30 0.88 10.63
C LEU A 28 -10.57 2.24 10.65
N ALA A 29 -9.73 2.52 9.65
CA ALA A 29 -9.00 3.79 9.56
C ALA A 29 -9.95 4.99 9.44
N ILE A 30 -11.04 4.85 8.67
CA ILE A 30 -12.08 5.87 8.55
C ILE A 30 -12.80 6.09 9.89
N LEU A 31 -13.14 5.01 10.61
CA LEU A 31 -13.79 5.11 11.92
C LEU A 31 -12.88 5.79 12.95
N VAL A 32 -11.59 5.44 12.99
CA VAL A 32 -10.61 6.10 13.87
C VAL A 32 -10.47 7.58 13.52
N SER A 33 -10.41 7.91 12.23
CA SER A 33 -10.36 9.31 11.77
C SER A 33 -11.62 10.09 12.16
N ALA A 34 -12.80 9.48 12.03
CA ALA A 34 -14.07 10.12 12.38
C ALA A 34 -14.20 10.32 13.90
N ALA A 35 -13.83 9.31 14.70
CA ALA A 35 -13.81 9.41 16.16
C ALA A 35 -12.85 10.50 16.64
N ASN A 36 -11.64 10.57 16.06
CA ASN A 36 -10.67 11.62 16.37
C ASN A 36 -11.21 13.02 16.03
N ALA A 37 -11.88 13.18 14.87
CA ALA A 37 -12.50 14.45 14.48
C ALA A 37 -13.62 14.89 15.44
N ILE A 38 -14.46 13.95 15.91
CA ILE A 38 -15.53 14.22 16.88
C ILE A 38 -14.94 14.62 18.24
N ILE A 39 -13.95 13.86 18.75
CA ILE A 39 -13.29 14.17 20.02
C ILE A 39 -12.67 15.57 19.96
N ARG A 40 -11.97 15.89 18.86
CA ARG A 40 -11.36 17.21 18.69
C ARG A 40 -12.40 18.33 18.64
N LYS A 41 -13.57 18.08 18.07
CA LYS A 41 -14.63 19.11 17.93
C LYS A 41 -15.46 19.29 19.21
N VAL A 42 -15.65 18.24 19.99
CA VAL A 42 -16.54 18.22 21.18
C VAL A 42 -15.75 18.45 22.47
N PHE A 43 -14.54 17.90 22.58
CA PHE A 43 -13.75 17.91 23.80
C PHE A 43 -12.52 18.82 23.74
N ASP A 44 -12.18 19.42 22.59
CA ASP A 44 -11.02 20.30 22.36
C ASP A 44 -9.65 19.72 22.80
N ILE A 45 -9.61 18.43 23.12
CA ILE A 45 -8.40 17.69 23.46
C ILE A 45 -7.79 17.18 22.16
N SER A 46 -6.72 17.84 21.74
CA SER A 46 -5.90 17.45 20.59
C SER A 46 -4.61 16.80 21.09
N SER A 47 -4.58 15.48 21.18
CA SER A 47 -3.34 14.74 21.47
C SER A 47 -2.68 14.32 20.16
N ASN A 48 -1.40 14.68 19.97
CA ASN A 48 -0.62 14.36 18.77
C ASN A 48 -0.57 12.86 18.47
N ALA A 49 -0.57 12.01 19.52
CA ALA A 49 -0.55 10.56 19.40
C ALA A 49 -1.74 9.99 18.60
N TRP A 50 -2.93 10.59 18.71
CA TRP A 50 -4.11 10.15 17.95
C TRP A 50 -4.00 10.51 16.46
N LEU A 51 -3.33 11.62 16.17
CA LEU A 51 -3.08 12.10 14.82
C LEU A 51 -2.02 11.23 14.13
N GLU A 52 -0.94 10.90 14.82
CA GLU A 52 0.09 9.98 14.33
C GLU A 52 -0.46 8.57 14.10
N LEU A 53 -1.25 8.04 15.03
CA LEU A 53 -1.89 6.72 14.86
C LEU A 53 -2.76 6.67 13.61
N GLN A 54 -3.51 7.74 13.32
CA GLN A 54 -4.30 7.84 12.11
C GLN A 54 -3.43 7.82 10.84
N TRP A 55 -2.31 8.54 10.83
CA TRP A 55 -1.36 8.54 9.71
C TRP A 55 -0.74 7.15 9.48
N TYR A 56 -0.36 6.44 10.55
CA TYR A 56 0.18 5.10 10.44
C TYR A 56 -0.86 4.08 9.96
N LEU A 57 -2.08 4.12 10.49
CA LEU A 57 -3.16 3.24 10.07
C LEU A 57 -3.53 3.47 8.60
N PHE A 58 -3.62 4.74 8.17
CA PHE A 58 -3.90 5.07 6.79
C PHE A 58 -2.77 4.63 5.85
N GLY A 59 -1.52 4.90 6.21
CA GLY A 59 -0.36 4.46 5.45
C GLY A 59 -0.27 2.93 5.31
N ALA A 60 -0.50 2.19 6.39
CA ALA A 60 -0.53 0.74 6.38
C ALA A 60 -1.68 0.20 5.51
N ALA A 61 -2.88 0.74 5.65
CA ALA A 61 -4.02 0.34 4.83
C ALA A 61 -3.79 0.61 3.35
N PHE A 62 -3.23 1.78 2.99
CA PHE A 62 -2.93 2.15 1.61
C PHE A 62 -1.81 1.29 0.99
N MET A 63 -0.72 1.03 1.73
CA MET A 63 0.38 0.18 1.27
C MET A 63 -0.06 -1.25 1.04
N LEU A 64 -0.88 -1.80 1.94
CA LEU A 64 -1.46 -3.14 1.78
C LEU A 64 -2.44 -3.15 0.59
N ALA A 65 -3.27 -2.11 0.43
CA ALA A 65 -4.19 -1.95 -0.71
C ALA A 65 -3.45 -1.87 -2.06
N ALA A 66 -2.29 -1.20 -2.10
CA ALA A 66 -1.52 -0.98 -3.32
C ALA A 66 -1.06 -2.29 -3.99
N ALA A 67 -0.71 -3.31 -3.20
CA ALA A 67 -0.35 -4.62 -3.74
C ALA A 67 -1.55 -5.32 -4.41
N TYR A 68 -2.75 -5.14 -3.85
CA TYR A 68 -3.98 -5.70 -4.39
C TYR A 68 -4.46 -4.97 -5.65
N THR A 69 -4.40 -3.64 -5.68
CA THR A 69 -4.75 -2.86 -6.88
C THR A 69 -3.76 -3.10 -8.02
N LEU A 70 -2.48 -3.30 -7.72
CA LEU A 70 -1.48 -3.73 -8.70
C LEU A 70 -1.82 -5.11 -9.28
N LYS A 71 -2.25 -6.08 -8.46
CA LYS A 71 -2.71 -7.40 -8.93
C LYS A 71 -3.94 -7.28 -9.83
N GLN A 72 -4.90 -6.44 -9.48
CA GLN A 72 -6.13 -6.24 -10.26
C GLN A 72 -5.89 -5.51 -11.60
N ASN A 73 -4.67 -5.03 -11.87
CA ASN A 73 -4.35 -4.22 -13.05
C ASN A 73 -5.27 -3.00 -13.20
N GLU A 74 -5.82 -2.50 -12.09
CA GLU A 74 -6.64 -1.27 -12.02
C GLU A 74 -5.80 0.00 -11.89
N HIS A 75 -4.47 -0.11 -12.04
CA HIS A 75 -3.68 1.07 -12.37
C HIS A 75 -4.30 1.67 -13.62
N ILE A 76 -4.85 2.88 -13.50
CA ILE A 76 -5.44 3.67 -14.56
C ILE A 76 -4.39 3.80 -15.66
N ARG A 77 -4.35 2.79 -16.54
CA ARG A 77 -3.77 2.94 -17.85
C ARG A 77 -4.64 3.99 -18.50
N ILE A 78 -4.04 4.82 -19.32
CA ILE A 78 -4.85 5.71 -20.15
C ILE A 78 -5.61 4.76 -21.09
N ASP A 79 -6.75 4.23 -20.65
CA ASP A 79 -7.39 3.05 -21.24
C ASP A 79 -7.76 3.32 -22.70
N VAL A 80 -8.02 4.60 -23.01
CA VAL A 80 -8.21 5.14 -24.36
C VAL A 80 -6.93 5.05 -25.22
N VAL A 81 -5.77 5.40 -24.67
CA VAL A 81 -4.49 5.40 -25.40
C VAL A 81 -3.91 3.98 -25.50
N TYR A 82 -4.09 3.16 -24.46
CA TYR A 82 -3.68 1.76 -24.49
C TYR A 82 -4.46 0.98 -25.55
N GLY A 83 -5.77 1.20 -25.69
CA GLY A 83 -6.60 0.55 -26.73
C GLY A 83 -6.18 0.87 -28.18
N LEU A 84 -5.48 1.97 -28.40
CA LEU A 84 -5.00 2.39 -29.73
C LEU A 84 -3.66 1.74 -30.14
N PHE A 85 -2.93 1.13 -29.21
CA PHE A 85 -1.62 0.53 -29.48
C PHE A 85 -1.68 -1.00 -29.63
N SER A 86 -0.81 -1.54 -30.49
CA SER A 86 -0.63 -2.99 -30.67
C SER A 86 -0.23 -3.68 -29.36
N ARG A 87 -0.68 -4.93 -29.15
CA ARG A 87 -0.38 -5.76 -27.96
C ARG A 87 1.11 -5.77 -27.59
N ARG A 88 2.01 -5.76 -28.58
CA ARG A 88 3.47 -5.73 -28.32
C ARG A 88 3.92 -4.44 -27.63
N VAL A 89 3.40 -3.30 -28.04
CA VAL A 89 3.75 -1.99 -27.47
C VAL A 89 3.17 -1.86 -26.05
N GLN A 90 1.96 -2.35 -25.83
CA GLN A 90 1.34 -2.37 -24.50
C GLN A 90 2.19 -3.14 -23.47
N HIS A 91 2.73 -4.31 -23.85
CA HIS A 91 3.62 -5.08 -22.98
C HIS A 91 4.93 -4.34 -22.70
N TRP A 92 5.52 -3.69 -23.70
CA TRP A 92 6.74 -2.91 -23.52
C TRP A 92 6.54 -1.70 -22.60
N ILE A 93 5.44 -0.94 -22.76
CA ILE A 93 5.13 0.20 -21.89
C ILE A 93 4.92 -0.29 -20.45
N SER A 94 4.17 -1.39 -20.26
CA SER A 94 3.97 -1.97 -18.93
C SER A 94 5.31 -2.39 -18.32
N LEU A 95 6.17 -3.07 -19.07
CA LEU A 95 7.44 -3.56 -18.59
C LEU A 95 8.39 -2.41 -18.22
N LEU A 96 8.50 -1.39 -19.07
CA LEU A 96 9.31 -0.20 -18.81
C LEU A 96 8.77 0.60 -17.63
N GLY A 97 7.44 0.77 -17.52
CA GLY A 97 6.82 1.44 -16.37
C GLY A 97 7.13 0.74 -15.04
N HIS A 98 7.01 -0.59 -15.01
CA HIS A 98 7.37 -1.36 -13.82
C HIS A 98 8.87 -1.30 -13.52
N LEU A 99 9.72 -1.35 -14.54
CA LEU A 99 11.17 -1.35 -14.36
C LEU A 99 11.74 0.01 -13.94
N PHE A 100 11.22 1.11 -14.48
CA PHE A 100 11.78 2.46 -14.25
C PHE A 100 11.07 3.25 -13.16
N PHE A 101 9.82 2.92 -12.81
CA PHE A 101 9.10 3.62 -11.74
C PHE A 101 8.88 2.72 -10.53
N LEU A 102 8.27 1.56 -10.73
CA LEU A 102 7.85 0.70 -9.61
C LEU A 102 9.04 0.01 -8.91
N MET A 103 9.95 -0.60 -9.67
CA MET A 103 11.14 -1.28 -9.16
C MET A 103 12.07 -0.37 -8.33
N PRO A 104 12.47 0.83 -8.80
CA PRO A 104 13.33 1.69 -7.99
C PRO A 104 12.60 2.21 -6.75
N PHE A 105 11.30 2.52 -6.84
CA PHE A 105 10.51 2.93 -5.67
C PHE A 105 10.46 1.83 -4.60
N VAL A 106 10.15 0.60 -4.98
CA VAL A 106 10.10 -0.56 -4.06
C VAL A 106 11.49 -0.85 -3.48
N THR A 107 12.54 -0.74 -4.30
CA THR A 107 13.93 -0.95 -3.85
C THR A 107 14.35 0.09 -2.82
N LEU A 108 14.07 1.37 -3.08
CA LEU A 108 14.35 2.44 -2.11
C LEU A 108 13.56 2.24 -0.83
N MET A 109 12.25 1.96 -0.91
CA MET A 109 11.46 1.65 0.29
C MET A 109 12.06 0.48 1.08
N GLY A 110 12.47 -0.61 0.42
CA GLY A 110 13.08 -1.76 1.08
C GLY A 110 14.40 -1.43 1.79
N ILE A 111 15.26 -0.63 1.14
CA ILE A 111 16.55 -0.20 1.72
C ILE A 111 16.34 0.70 2.93
N TYR A 112 15.39 1.63 2.88
CA TYR A 112 15.12 2.53 4.01
C TYR A 112 14.28 1.85 5.11
N PHE A 113 13.43 0.88 4.79
CA PHE A 113 12.60 0.23 5.80
C PHE A 113 13.41 -0.41 6.95
N VAL A 114 14.50 -1.10 6.62
CA VAL A 114 15.35 -1.81 7.61
C VAL A 114 16.02 -0.87 8.63
N PRO A 115 16.72 0.22 8.23
CA PRO A 115 17.31 1.15 9.18
C PRO A 115 16.25 1.88 10.00
N TYR A 116 15.14 2.31 9.41
CA TYR A 116 14.07 2.98 10.17
C TYR A 116 13.38 2.04 11.16
N GLY A 117 13.12 0.78 10.77
CA GLY A 117 12.55 -0.22 11.67
C GLY A 117 13.48 -0.54 12.84
N THR A 118 14.78 -0.75 12.57
CA THR A 118 15.76 -1.02 13.62
C THR A 118 16.00 0.19 14.54
N LEU A 119 15.94 1.41 14.02
CA LEU A 119 15.98 2.63 14.82
C LEU A 119 14.75 2.71 15.73
N SER A 120 13.54 2.47 15.23
CA SER A 120 12.32 2.45 16.05
C SER A 120 12.38 1.43 17.19
N PHE A 121 12.86 0.20 16.93
CA PHE A 121 13.02 -0.83 17.97
C PHE A 121 14.10 -0.49 19.00
N ARG A 122 15.18 0.19 18.60
CA ARG A 122 16.30 0.54 19.49
C ARG A 122 16.05 1.82 20.29
N SER A 123 15.35 2.79 19.69
CA SER A 123 15.05 4.06 20.33
C SER A 123 13.98 3.92 21.41
N CYS A 124 13.19 2.83 21.41
CA CYS A 124 12.05 2.66 22.31
C CYS A 124 11.19 3.93 22.37
N GLU A 125 11.13 4.69 21.27
CA GLU A 125 10.23 5.82 21.09
C GLU A 125 8.84 5.25 20.79
N MET A 126 8.32 4.53 21.78
CA MET A 126 6.91 4.42 22.02
C MET A 126 6.45 5.82 22.45
N PHE A 127 5.87 6.56 21.50
CA PHE A 127 4.96 7.66 21.77
C PHE A 127 5.52 8.76 22.69
N ASN A 128 6.10 9.81 22.11
CA ASN A 128 6.19 11.12 22.78
C ASN A 128 5.65 12.20 21.84
#